data_AF-A0A011M2Q9-F1
#
_entry.id   AF-A0A011M2Q9-F1
#
_cell.length_a   1.000
_cell.length_b   1.000
_cell.length_c   1.000
_cell.angle_alpha   90.00
_cell.angle_beta   90.00
_cell.angle_gamma   90.00
#
_symmetry.space_group_name_H-M   'P 1'
#
loop_
_entity.id
_entity.type
_entity.pdbx_description
1 polymer ?
#
loop_
_entity_poly.entity_id
_entity_poly.type
_entity_poly.pdbx_seq_one_letter_code
_entity_poly.pdbx_strand_id
1 'polypeptide(L)' 'MALMVFDEAHDNAEERWFTLRRAADGKLPAVSHTLQPKGPASDQVRIVSAREATRREREQYENEPR' A
#
# COMPACT_ATOMS: atom_id res chain seq x y z
N MET A 1 9.10 0.87 9.08
CA MET A 1 9.40 0.34 7.74
C MET A 1 8.09 0.09 7.02
N ALA A 2 8.02 0.41 5.74
CA ALA A 2 6.86 0.22 4.88
C ALA A 2 7.37 -0.16 3.49
N LEU A 3 6.73 -1.14 2.86
CA LEU A 3 6.95 -1.50 1.46
C LEU A 3 5.81 -0.88 0.65
N MET A 4 6.16 -0.19 -0.43
CA MET A 4 5.20 0.39 -1.36
C MET A 4 5.51 -0.10 -2.77
N VAL A 5 4.53 -0.70 -3.43
CA VAL A 5 4.65 -1.23 -4.78
C VAL A 5 3.54 -0.64 -5.64
N PHE A 6 3.89 -0.21 -6.84
CA PHE A 6 2.93 0.26 -7.83
C PHE A 6 2.19 -0.94 -8.46
N ASP A 7 0.86 -0.87 -8.54
CA ASP A 7 0.03 -1.95 -9.08
C ASP A 7 -0.20 -1.76 -10.59
N GLU A 8 0.76 -2.22 -11.41
CA GLU A 8 0.68 -2.15 -12.88
C GLU A 8 -0.44 -3.02 -13.49
N ALA A 9 -1.06 -3.91 -12.72
CA ALA A 9 -2.11 -4.79 -13.23
C ALA A 9 -3.46 -4.07 -13.39
N HIS A 10 -3.59 -2.84 -12.89
CA HIS A 10 -4.79 -2.02 -13.04
C HIS A 10 -4.59 -0.96 -14.14
N ASP A 11 -5.64 -0.83 -14.96
CA ASP A 11 -5.73 0.07 -16.12
C ASP A 11 -5.20 1.48 -15.82
N ASN A 12 -4.54 2.11 -16.81
CA ASN A 12 -3.81 3.38 -16.70
C ASN A 12 -4.65 4.60 -16.24
N ALA A 13 -5.93 4.39 -15.96
CA ALA A 13 -6.88 5.41 -15.54
C ALA A 13 -6.87 5.67 -14.02
N GLU A 14 -6.37 4.75 -13.18
CA GLU A 14 -6.36 4.94 -11.71
C GLU A 14 -5.01 4.50 -11.12
N GLU A 15 -4.18 5.47 -10.73
CA GLU A 15 -2.88 5.22 -10.09
C GLU A 15 -3.08 4.56 -8.71
N ARG A 16 -2.75 3.26 -8.61
CA ARG A 16 -2.96 2.45 -7.42
C ARG A 16 -1.65 2.05 -6.77
N TRP A 17 -1.57 2.30 -5.48
CA TRP A 17 -0.44 2.01 -4.63
C TRP A 17 -0.81 0.90 -3.64
N PHE A 18 0.03 -0.13 -3.57
CA PHE A 18 -0.09 -1.17 -2.56
C PHE A 18 0.96 -0.97 -1.49
N THR A 19 0.54 -0.99 -0.22
CA THR A 19 1.41 -0.76 0.93
C THR A 19 1.29 -1.86 1.96
N LEU A 20 2.44 -2.40 2.36
CA LEU A 20 2.59 -3.29 3.51
C LEU A 20 3.39 -2.56 4.58
N ARG A 21 2.81 -2.38 5.76
CA ARG A 21 3.48 -1.69 6.86
C ARG A 21 3.15 -2.36 8.18
N ARG A 22 4.14 -2.52 9.06
CA ARG A 22 3.88 -2.97 10.42
C ARG A 22 3.24 -1.85 11.24
N ALA A 23 2.03 -2.10 11.72
CA ALA A 23 1.27 -1.21 12.59
C ALA A 23 1.79 -1.31 14.04
N ALA A 24 1.43 -0.32 14.85
CA ALA A 24 1.87 -0.23 16.25
C ALA A 24 1.34 -1.40 17.11
N ASP A 25 0.23 -2.00 16.71
CA ASP A 25 -0.37 -3.19 17.33
C ASP A 25 0.28 -4.51 16.90
N GLY A 26 1.38 -4.44 16.14
CA GLY A 26 2.13 -5.60 15.65
C GLY A 26 1.54 -6.27 14.40
N LYS A 27 0.39 -5.81 13.90
CA LYS A 27 -0.21 -6.35 12.67
C LYS A 27 0.52 -5.83 11.43
N LEU A 28 0.40 -6.58 10.33
CA LEU A 28 0.87 -6.16 9.02
C LEU A 28 -0.33 -5.97 8.09
N PRO A 29 -0.99 -4.79 8.10
CA PRO A 29 -2.01 -4.47 7.12
C PRO A 29 -1.41 -4.38 5.71
N ALA A 30 -2.14 -4.99 4.77
CA ALA A 30 -2.03 -4.81 3.33
C ALA A 30 -3.08 -3.78 2.90
N VAL A 31 -2.63 -2.65 2.36
CA VAL A 31 -3.49 -1.52 2.00
C VAL A 31 -3.30 -1.18 0.53
N SER A 32 -4.38 -1.22 -0.24
CA SER A 32 -4.42 -0.65 -1.59
C SER A 32 -5.12 0.71 -1.54
N HIS A 33 -4.48 1.73 -2.09
CA HIS A 33 -5.00 3.09 -2.07
C HIS A 33 -4.66 3.83 -3.37
N THR A 34 -5.40 4.90 -3.61
CA THR A 34 -5.09 5.87 -4.66
C THR A 34 -4.66 7.18 -4.02
N LEU A 35 -3.76 7.89 -4.70
CA LEU A 35 -3.30 9.22 -4.31
C LEU A 35 -3.78 10.21 -5.38
N GLN A 36 -4.54 11.22 -4.96
CA GLN A 36 -4.98 12.30 -5.84
C GLN A 36 -4.54 13.63 -5.26
N PRO A 37 -3.62 14.35 -5.93
CA PRO A 37 -3.30 15.72 -5.56
C PRO A 37 -4.57 16.59 -5.64
N LYS A 38 -4.91 17.29 -4.56
CA LYS A 38 -6.06 18.23 -4.51
C LYS A 38 -5.63 19.69 -4.54
N GLY A 39 -4.33 19.96 -4.44
CA GLY A 39 -3.78 21.31 -4.52
C GLY A 39 -2.33 21.34 -4.07
N PRO A 40 -1.74 22.53 -3.93
CA PRO A 40 -0.31 22.70 -3.63
C PRO A 40 0.10 22.26 -2.21
N ALA A 41 -0.86 22.00 -1.32
CA ALA A 41 -0.59 21.64 0.07
C ALA A 41 -1.47 20.48 0.59
N SER A 42 -2.20 19.81 -0.30
CA SER A 42 -3.09 18.72 0.11
C SER A 42 -3.19 17.63 -0.95
N ASP A 43 -3.01 16.41 -0.47
CA ASP A 43 -3.28 15.21 -1.23
C ASP A 43 -4.48 14.49 -0.62
N GLN A 44 -5.32 13.92 -1.47
CA GLN A 44 -6.39 13.03 -1.08
C GLN A 44 -5.90 11.59 -1.23
N VAL A 45 -5.90 10.86 -0.12
CA VAL A 45 -5.69 9.42 -0.12
C VAL A 45 -7.06 8.73 -0.01
N ARG A 46 -7.39 7.87 -0.98
CA ARG A 46 -8.59 7.01 -0.91
C ARG A 46 -8.14 5.58 -0.70
N ILE A 47 -8.55 5.00 0.43
CA ILE A 47 -8.35 3.57 0.69
C ILE A 47 -9.36 2.78 -0.13
N VAL A 48 -8.86 1.94 -1.03
CA VAL A 48 -9.68 1.03 -1.85
C VAL A 48 -9.90 -0.27 -1.10
N SER A 49 -8.85 -0.80 -0.46
CA SER A 49 -8.93 -1.98 0.40
C SER A 49 -7.94 -1.91 1.54
N ALA A 50 -8.34 -2.46 2.69
CA ALA A 50 -7.47 -2.67 3.85
C ALA A 50 -7.81 -4.01 4.47
N ARG A 51 -6.83 -4.92 4.51
CA ARG A 51 -6.98 -6.22 5.14
C ARG A 51 -5.68 -6.65 5.80
N GLU A 52 -5.76 -7.70 6.61
CA GLU A 52 -4.56 -8.34 7.12
C GLU A 52 -3.75 -8.95 5.95
N ALA A 53 -2.42 -8.77 5.98
CA ALA A 53 -1.54 -9.35 4.97
C ALA A 53 -1.60 -10.88 5.04
N THR A 54 -1.72 -11.49 3.86
CA THR A 54 -1.60 -12.93 3.70
C THR A 54 -0.19 -13.38 4.07
N ARG A 55 -0.02 -14.69 4.30
CA ARG A 55 1.28 -15.27 4.60
C ARG A 55 2.34 -14.95 3.53
N ARG A 56 1.98 -15.05 2.24
CA ARG A 56 2.90 -14.77 1.13
C ARG A 56 3.34 -13.30 1.10
N GLU A 57 2.41 -12.37 1.32
CA GLU A 57 2.71 -10.93 1.37
C GLU A 57 3.61 -10.58 2.56
N ARG A 58 3.42 -11.25 3.71
CA ARG A 58 4.32 -11.12 4.87
C ARG A 58 5.73 -11.60 4.54
N GLU A 59 5.83 -12.79 3.96
CA GLU A 59 7.12 -13.36 3.54
C GLU A 59 7.82 -12.43 2.53
N GLN A 60 7.11 -11.83 1.58
CA GLN A 60 7.69 -10.85 0.65
C GLN A 60 8.21 -9.60 1.38
N TYR A 61 7.40 -9.02 2.27
CA TYR A 61 7.79 -7.84 3.06
C TYR A 61 9.00 -8.10 3.99
N GLU A 62 9.11 -9.31 4.52
CA GLU A 62 10.20 -9.69 5.43
C GLU A 62 11.49 -10.05 4.69
N ASN A 63 11.40 -10.62 3.49
CA ASN A 63 12.54 -11.11 2.70
C ASN A 63 13.04 -10.12 1.64
N GLU A 64 12.37 -8.99 1.44
CA GLU A 64 12.88 -7.96 0.53
C GLU A 64 14.22 -7.41 1.05
N PRO A 65 15.29 -7.44 0.21
CA PRO A 65 16.59 -6.94 0.59
C PRO A 65 16.49 -5.44 0.89
N ARG A 66 16.98 -5.05 2.07
CA ARG A 66 16.91 -3.68 2.60
C ARG A 66 18.06 -2.81 2.15
#